data_AF-A0A4R6KG65-F1
#
_entry.id   AF-A0A4R6KG65-F1
#
_cell.length_a   1.000
_cell.length_b   1.000
_cell.length_c   1.000
_cell.angle_alpha   90.00
_cell.angle_beta   90.00
_cell.angle_gamma   90.00
#
_symmetry.space_group_name_H-M   'P 1'
#
loop_
_entity.id
_entity.type
_entity.pdbx_description
1 polymer ?
#
loop_
_entity_poly.entity_id
_entity_poly.type
_entity_poly.pdbx_seq_one_letter_code
_entity_poly.pdbx_strand_id
1 'polypeptide(L)'
;MSRYRLYPTPAQEAALLAQCRHARDVWNLALEQWSMWTPDKRPTPGYVEQARQLTEARAAFGWLRAGSQTVQQQALRDFDQAVKNFYAGTHRRPTWREAGVHEGFRIVGGQASRIVKLNRKWAAVNVPKVGSVRFRLSRAIPDAKSYRITRDRMGRWYLAFAAIPEPIPAPGTGEVVGVDRGVTVSAALSNGELLTCPGLSDRE
;
A
#
# COMPACT_ATOMS: atom_id res chain seq x y z
N MET A 1 -10.41 3.17 -5.26
CA MET A 1 -9.60 1.93 -5.31
C MET A 1 -10.51 0.72 -5.19
N SER A 2 -10.42 -0.24 -6.11
CA SER A 2 -11.26 -1.44 -6.11
C SER A 2 -10.79 -2.45 -5.06
N ARG A 3 -11.52 -2.54 -3.94
CA ARG A 3 -11.24 -3.43 -2.80
C ARG A 3 -12.15 -4.66 -2.84
N TYR A 4 -11.57 -5.86 -2.76
CA TYR A 4 -12.26 -7.16 -2.85
C TYR A 4 -11.99 -7.95 -1.57
N ARG A 5 -12.98 -8.76 -1.16
CA ARG A 5 -12.84 -9.62 0.02
C ARG A 5 -12.04 -10.86 -0.32
N LEU A 6 -10.95 -11.10 0.39
CA LEU A 6 -10.09 -12.29 0.27
C LEU A 6 -10.53 -13.35 1.30
N TYR A 7 -10.47 -14.61 0.91
CA TYR A 7 -10.89 -15.78 1.70
C TYR A 7 -9.75 -16.80 1.73
N PRO A 8 -8.70 -16.55 2.54
CA PRO A 8 -7.64 -17.52 2.75
C PRO A 8 -8.15 -18.73 3.55
N THR A 9 -7.58 -19.90 3.29
CA THR A 9 -7.67 -21.03 4.22
C THR A 9 -6.85 -20.73 5.49
N PRO A 10 -7.03 -21.46 6.61
CA PRO A 10 -6.23 -21.24 7.82
C PRO A 10 -4.71 -21.31 7.58
N ALA A 11 -4.26 -22.25 6.75
CA ALA A 11 -2.84 -22.35 6.38
C ALA A 11 -2.37 -21.15 5.54
N GLN A 12 -3.20 -20.67 4.62
CA GLN A 12 -2.90 -19.48 3.84
C GLN A 12 -2.88 -18.22 4.72
N GLU A 13 -3.80 -18.10 5.67
CA GLU A 13 -3.84 -16.98 6.61
C GLU A 13 -2.57 -16.91 7.45
N ALA A 14 -2.12 -18.04 8.02
CA ALA A 14 -0.85 -18.11 8.74
C ALA A 14 0.32 -17.66 7.85
N ALA A 15 0.35 -18.08 6.58
CA ALA A 15 1.39 -17.68 5.63
C ALA A 15 1.30 -16.19 5.23
N LEU A 16 0.10 -15.62 5.10
CA LEU A 16 -0.10 -14.19 4.84
C LEU A 16 0.38 -13.34 6.04
N LEU A 17 0.05 -13.75 7.27
CA LEU A 17 0.54 -13.09 8.48
C LEU A 17 2.08 -13.16 8.58
N ALA A 18 2.68 -14.30 8.23
CA ALA A 18 4.13 -14.42 8.17
C ALA A 18 4.75 -13.44 7.15
N GLN A 19 4.10 -13.22 6.01
CA GLN A 19 4.55 -12.20 5.05
C GLN A 19 4.44 -10.77 5.58
N CYS A 20 3.34 -10.44 6.27
CA CYS A 20 3.21 -9.16 6.95
C CYS A 20 4.32 -8.95 7.99
N ARG A 21 4.61 -9.97 8.80
CA ARG A 21 5.73 -9.95 9.76
C ARG A 21 7.06 -9.67 9.06
N HIS A 22 7.40 -10.42 8.02
CA HIS A 22 8.64 -10.21 7.28
C HIS A 22 8.73 -8.82 6.64
N ALA A 23 7.63 -8.31 6.08
CA ALA A 23 7.60 -6.97 5.50
C ALA A 23 7.79 -5.87 6.56
N ARG A 24 7.15 -6.04 7.73
CA ARG A 24 7.31 -5.15 8.89
C ARG A 24 8.75 -5.16 9.39
N ASP A 25 9.34 -6.33 9.57
CA ASP A 25 10.71 -6.47 10.06
C ASP A 25 11.69 -5.76 9.12
N VAL A 26 11.56 -5.96 7.80
CA VAL A 26 12.41 -5.31 6.80
C VAL A 26 12.22 -3.79 6.76
N TRP A 27 10.98 -3.29 6.86
CA TRP A 27 10.71 -1.86 6.97
C TRP A 27 11.36 -1.26 8.22
N ASN A 28 11.20 -1.93 9.36
CA ASN A 28 11.69 -1.43 10.64
C ASN A 28 13.21 -1.40 10.71
N LEU A 29 13.90 -2.40 10.14
CA LEU A 29 15.36 -2.39 10.00
C LEU A 29 15.83 -1.22 9.13
N ALA A 30 15.14 -0.95 8.02
CA ALA A 30 15.46 0.19 7.16
C ALA A 30 15.25 1.54 7.88
N LEU A 31 14.18 1.64 8.67
CA LEU A 31 13.89 2.80 9.51
C LEU A 31 14.97 3.00 10.58
N GLU A 32 15.38 1.94 11.26
CA GLU A 32 16.42 1.97 12.28
C GLU A 32 17.75 2.46 11.68
N GLN A 33 18.17 1.90 10.55
CA GLN A 33 19.37 2.36 9.84
C GLN A 33 19.28 3.83 9.45
N TRP A 34 18.13 4.28 8.94
CA TRP A 34 17.92 5.68 8.60
C TRP A 34 17.94 6.59 9.84
N SER A 35 17.46 6.12 10.98
CA SER A 35 17.50 6.88 12.25
C SER A 35 18.90 7.00 12.86
N MET A 36 19.85 6.16 12.45
CA MET A 36 21.26 6.25 12.89
C MET A 36 22.04 7.38 12.20
N TRP A 37 21.40 8.15 11.31
CA TRP A 37 22.02 9.29 10.67
C TRP A 37 22.53 10.31 11.70
N THR A 38 23.76 10.76 11.51
CA THR A 38 24.42 11.80 12.30
C THR A 38 25.32 12.62 11.37
N PRO A 39 25.53 13.94 11.61
CA PRO A 39 26.31 14.80 10.71
C PRO A 39 27.76 14.34 10.50
N ASP A 40 28.34 13.66 11.50
CA ASP A 40 29.71 13.13 11.51
C ASP A 40 29.85 11.78 10.78
N LYS A 41 28.75 11.14 10.39
CA LYS A 41 28.76 9.83 9.73
C LYS A 41 28.42 9.94 8.25
N ARG A 42 28.80 8.88 7.52
CA ARG A 42 28.40 8.70 6.12
C ARG A 42 26.87 8.66 6.00
N PRO A 43 26.31 9.04 4.83
CA PRO A 43 24.89 8.90 4.57
C PRO A 43 24.39 7.49 4.87
N THR A 44 23.19 7.40 5.45
CA THR A 44 22.55 6.11 5.72
C THR A 44 22.26 5.38 4.40
N PRO A 45 22.28 4.04 4.39
CA PRO A 45 21.97 3.26 3.19
C PRO A 45 20.66 3.67 2.51
N GLY A 46 20.70 3.92 1.21
CA GLY A 46 19.50 4.02 0.37
C GLY A 46 19.02 2.65 -0.10
N TYR A 47 17.92 2.61 -0.87
CA TYR A 47 17.30 1.37 -1.33
C TYR A 47 18.27 0.35 -1.95
N VAL A 48 19.22 0.79 -2.79
CA VAL A 48 20.15 -0.12 -3.49
C VAL A 48 21.02 -0.90 -2.50
N GLU A 49 21.61 -0.19 -1.54
CA GLU A 49 22.46 -0.81 -0.52
C GLU A 49 21.63 -1.66 0.45
N GLN A 50 20.45 -1.19 0.85
CA GLN A 50 19.54 -1.99 1.69
C GLN A 50 19.06 -3.27 0.98
N ALA A 51 18.86 -3.24 -0.33
CA ALA A 51 18.52 -4.41 -1.12
C ALA A 51 19.68 -5.43 -1.19
N ARG A 52 20.93 -4.94 -1.25
CA ARG A 52 22.14 -5.75 -1.14
C ARG A 52 22.23 -6.42 0.24
N GLN A 53 22.08 -5.64 1.30
CA GLN A 53 22.08 -6.13 2.69
C GLN A 53 20.94 -7.12 2.97
N LEU A 54 19.75 -6.89 2.41
CA LEU A 54 18.63 -7.84 2.50
C LEU A 54 19.00 -9.19 1.86
N THR A 55 19.80 -9.20 0.80
CA THR A 55 20.26 -10.44 0.17
C THR A 55 21.21 -11.21 1.09
N GLU A 56 22.13 -10.52 1.74
CA GLU A 56 23.04 -11.09 2.74
C GLU A 56 22.28 -11.60 3.97
N ALA A 57 21.34 -10.79 4.50
CA ALA A 57 20.50 -11.16 5.63
C ALA A 57 19.65 -12.40 5.32
N ARG A 58 19.11 -12.52 4.09
CA ARG A 58 18.38 -13.73 3.66
C ARG A 58 19.29 -14.96 3.53
N ALA A 59 20.58 -14.79 3.28
CA ALA A 59 21.53 -15.90 3.27
C ALA A 59 21.85 -16.37 4.71
N ALA A 60 21.99 -15.42 5.64
CA ALA A 60 22.32 -15.69 7.04
C ALA A 60 21.11 -16.19 7.87
N PHE A 61 19.90 -15.67 7.60
CA PHE A 61 18.72 -15.91 8.44
C PHE A 61 17.64 -16.70 7.70
N GLY A 62 17.49 -17.98 8.05
CA GLY A 62 16.54 -18.90 7.40
C GLY A 62 15.08 -18.44 7.46
N TRP A 63 14.66 -17.83 8.57
CA TRP A 63 13.30 -17.29 8.72
C TRP A 63 13.02 -16.17 7.70
N LEU A 64 14.00 -15.30 7.44
CA LEU A 64 13.87 -14.23 6.46
C LEU A 64 13.89 -14.80 5.03
N ARG A 65 14.71 -15.83 4.78
CA ARG A 65 14.77 -16.56 3.50
C ARG A 65 13.44 -17.23 3.15
N ALA A 66 12.74 -17.77 4.14
CA ALA A 66 11.43 -18.41 3.96
C ALA A 66 10.37 -17.43 3.42
N GLY A 67 10.51 -16.14 3.73
CA GLY A 67 9.64 -15.08 3.21
C GLY A 67 9.79 -14.81 1.71
N SER A 68 8.77 -14.16 1.13
CA SER A 68 8.77 -13.70 -0.25
C SER A 68 9.78 -12.56 -0.45
N GLN A 69 10.79 -12.78 -1.29
CA GLN A 69 11.77 -11.75 -1.65
C GLN A 69 11.10 -10.53 -2.29
N THR A 70 10.09 -10.73 -3.14
CA THR A 70 9.34 -9.64 -3.79
C THR A 70 8.68 -8.74 -2.75
N VAL A 71 8.07 -9.32 -1.71
CA VAL A 71 7.41 -8.56 -0.63
C VAL A 71 8.43 -7.78 0.19
N GLN A 72 9.54 -8.41 0.56
CA GLN A 72 10.60 -7.77 1.34
C GLN A 72 11.27 -6.62 0.58
N GLN A 73 11.59 -6.83 -0.70
CA GLN A 73 12.12 -5.77 -1.57
C GLN A 73 11.10 -4.63 -1.74
N GLN A 74 9.81 -4.94 -1.85
CA GLN A 74 8.78 -3.91 -1.93
C GLN A 74 8.62 -3.14 -0.61
N ALA A 75 8.86 -3.77 0.55
CA ALA A 75 8.87 -3.07 1.83
C ALA A 75 9.99 -2.01 1.88
N LEU A 76 11.19 -2.33 1.38
CA LEU A 76 12.29 -1.37 1.25
C LEU A 76 11.95 -0.23 0.28
N ARG A 77 11.34 -0.53 -0.87
CA ARG A 77 10.89 0.51 -1.82
C ARG A 77 9.81 1.42 -1.23
N ASP A 78 8.86 0.83 -0.50
CA ASP A 78 7.82 1.60 0.17
C ASP A 78 8.45 2.52 1.24
N PHE A 79 9.50 2.06 1.94
CA PHE A 79 10.24 2.86 2.93
C PHE A 79 11.02 4.02 2.26
N ASP A 80 11.80 3.72 1.24
CA ASP A 80 12.56 4.71 0.46
C ASP A 80 11.64 5.81 -0.11
N GLN A 81 10.48 5.42 -0.64
CA GLN A 81 9.47 6.38 -1.09
C GLN A 81 8.90 7.21 0.05
N ALA A 82 8.66 6.62 1.23
CA ALA A 82 8.15 7.36 2.38
C ALA A 82 9.16 8.40 2.88
N VAL A 83 10.46 8.08 2.86
CA VAL A 83 11.54 9.02 3.18
C VAL A 83 11.60 10.16 2.16
N LYS A 84 11.55 9.86 0.85
CA LYS A 84 11.48 10.88 -0.21
C LYS A 84 10.29 11.82 -0.04
N ASN A 85 9.11 11.26 0.25
CA ASN A 85 7.90 12.03 0.46
C ASN A 85 7.98 12.94 1.68
N PHE A 86 8.64 12.49 2.76
CA PHE A 86 8.90 13.28 3.95
C PHE A 86 9.81 14.47 3.64
N TYR A 87 10.94 14.27 2.96
CA TYR A 87 11.83 15.36 2.57
C TYR A 87 11.20 16.33 1.55
N ALA A 88 10.27 15.85 0.72
CA ALA A 88 9.48 16.69 -0.18
C ALA A 88 8.37 17.48 0.54
N GLY A 89 8.20 17.34 1.86
CA GLY A 89 7.18 18.04 2.64
C GLY A 89 5.74 17.56 2.40
N THR A 90 5.56 16.46 1.67
CA THR A 90 4.23 15.96 1.29
C THR A 90 3.62 15.02 2.33
N HIS A 91 4.47 14.36 3.13
CA HIS A 91 4.05 13.35 4.10
C HIS A 91 4.79 13.53 5.43
N ARG A 92 4.23 12.97 6.50
CA ARG A 92 4.88 12.91 7.81
C ARG A 92 6.07 11.94 7.79
N ARG A 93 6.95 12.09 8.79
CA ARG A 93 8.10 11.22 9.00
C ARG A 93 7.66 9.74 9.08
N PRO A 94 8.35 8.80 8.39
CA PRO A 94 8.10 7.37 8.54
C PRO A 94 8.29 6.91 9.99
N THR A 95 7.40 6.04 10.47
CA THR A 95 7.41 5.51 11.83
C THR A 95 7.58 4.00 11.86
N TRP A 96 7.84 3.48 13.06
CA TRP A 96 7.85 2.04 13.33
C TRP A 96 6.52 1.41 12.94
N ARG A 97 6.61 0.22 12.35
CA ARG A 97 5.45 -0.62 12.04
C ARG A 97 5.26 -1.66 13.13
N GLU A 98 3.99 -1.90 13.43
CA GLU A 98 3.52 -2.74 14.54
C GLU A 98 2.59 -3.86 14.08
N ALA A 99 2.55 -4.94 14.86
CA ALA A 99 1.64 -6.06 14.66
C ALA A 99 0.19 -5.69 14.93
N GLY A 100 -0.72 -6.19 14.09
CA GLY A 100 -2.15 -5.88 14.18
C GLY A 100 -2.54 -4.48 13.69
N VAL A 101 -1.57 -3.57 13.52
CA VAL A 101 -1.80 -2.21 13.01
C VAL A 101 -1.41 -2.11 11.53
N HIS A 102 -0.21 -2.58 11.17
CA HIS A 102 0.37 -2.42 9.84
C HIS A 102 0.34 -3.73 9.05
N GLU A 103 -0.81 -4.39 9.02
CA GLU A 103 -0.99 -5.70 8.40
C GLU A 103 -1.33 -5.58 6.90
N GLY A 104 -0.29 -5.61 6.07
CA GLY A 104 -0.45 -5.68 4.63
C GLY A 104 0.86 -5.55 3.86
N PHE A 105 0.81 -5.95 2.60
CA PHE A 105 1.95 -5.90 1.70
C PHE A 105 1.48 -5.77 0.24
N ARG A 106 2.40 -5.34 -0.63
CA ARG A 106 2.14 -5.17 -2.06
C ARG A 106 2.89 -6.23 -2.86
N ILE A 107 2.23 -6.77 -3.88
CA ILE A 107 2.82 -7.64 -4.90
C ILE A 107 2.85 -6.87 -6.22
N VAL A 108 4.01 -6.89 -6.88
CA VAL A 108 4.30 -6.13 -8.10
C VAL A 108 4.89 -7.03 -9.19
N GLY A 109 4.85 -6.58 -10.44
CA GLY A 109 5.51 -7.25 -11.58
C GLY A 109 4.74 -8.48 -12.07
N GLY A 110 5.43 -9.38 -12.79
CA GLY A 110 4.79 -10.56 -13.43
C GLY A 110 4.16 -11.58 -12.46
N GLN A 111 4.44 -11.48 -11.16
CA GLN A 111 3.74 -12.27 -10.14
C GLN A 111 2.34 -11.70 -9.86
N ALA A 112 2.15 -10.39 -10.05
CA ALA A 112 0.88 -9.73 -9.79
C ALA A 112 -0.19 -10.00 -10.87
N SER A 113 0.21 -10.38 -12.08
CA SER A 113 -0.68 -10.63 -13.21
C SER A 113 -1.35 -12.02 -13.19
N ARG A 114 -1.01 -12.88 -12.23
CA ARG A 114 -1.54 -14.25 -12.13
C ARG A 114 -2.89 -14.28 -11.41
N ILE A 115 -3.92 -13.80 -12.10
CA ILE A 115 -5.30 -13.80 -11.63
C ILE A 115 -6.11 -14.78 -12.48
N VAL A 116 -6.81 -15.69 -11.83
CA VAL A 116 -7.65 -16.69 -12.50
C VAL A 116 -9.10 -16.48 -12.09
N LYS A 117 -9.97 -16.21 -13.07
CA LYS A 117 -11.41 -16.19 -12.85
C LYS A 117 -11.89 -17.64 -12.66
N LEU A 118 -12.52 -17.93 -11.52
CA LEU A 118 -12.99 -19.28 -11.21
C LEU A 118 -14.43 -19.49 -11.65
N ASN A 119 -15.28 -18.49 -11.43
CA ASN A 119 -16.68 -18.47 -11.88
C ASN A 119 -17.23 -17.04 -11.84
N ARG A 120 -18.55 -16.87 -12.01
CA ARG A 120 -19.22 -15.55 -11.99
C ARG A 120 -19.02 -14.77 -10.68
N LYS A 121 -18.84 -15.46 -9.55
CA LYS A 121 -18.77 -14.88 -8.19
C LYS A 121 -17.35 -14.87 -7.62
N TRP A 122 -16.44 -15.67 -8.14
CA TRP A 122 -15.13 -15.93 -7.54
C TRP A 122 -13.99 -15.84 -8.53
N ALA A 123 -12.88 -15.30 -8.06
CA ALA A 123 -11.58 -15.35 -8.71
C ALA A 123 -10.52 -15.75 -7.67
N ALA A 124 -9.31 -16.03 -8.13
CA ALA A 124 -8.17 -16.29 -7.28
C ALA A 124 -6.94 -15.52 -7.75
N VAL A 125 -6.11 -15.11 -6.81
CA VAL A 125 -4.83 -14.44 -7.05
C VAL A 125 -3.70 -15.31 -6.55
N ASN A 126 -2.63 -15.43 -7.32
CA ASN A 126 -1.42 -16.10 -6.85
C ASN A 126 -0.62 -15.17 -5.95
N VAL A 127 -0.37 -15.61 -4.71
CA VAL A 127 0.49 -14.93 -3.75
C VAL A 127 1.77 -15.76 -3.60
N PRO A 128 2.97 -15.20 -3.89
CA PRO A 128 4.23 -15.95 -3.79
C PRO A 128 4.37 -16.62 -2.42
N LYS A 129 4.84 -17.87 -2.35
CA LYS A 129 4.99 -18.67 -1.11
C LYS A 129 3.70 -19.00 -0.33
N VAL A 130 2.53 -18.50 -0.77
CA VAL A 130 1.22 -18.79 -0.16
C VAL A 130 0.34 -19.61 -1.11
N GLY A 131 0.48 -19.40 -2.42
CA GLY A 131 -0.29 -20.09 -3.45
C GLY A 131 -1.51 -19.30 -3.91
N SER A 132 -2.49 -20.00 -4.48
CA SER A 132 -3.70 -19.41 -5.04
C SER A 132 -4.73 -19.11 -3.94
N VAL A 133 -5.02 -17.83 -3.72
CA VAL A 133 -5.96 -17.37 -2.69
C VAL A 133 -7.22 -16.81 -3.33
N ARG A 134 -8.38 -17.31 -2.89
CA ARG A 134 -9.69 -16.95 -3.47
C ARG A 134 -10.16 -15.59 -2.97
N PHE A 135 -10.78 -14.80 -3.84
CA PHE A 135 -11.48 -13.57 -3.49
C PHE A 135 -12.83 -13.47 -4.19
N ARG A 136 -13.74 -12.72 -3.55
CA ARG A 136 -15.09 -12.48 -4.08
C ARG A 136 -15.05 -11.38 -5.15
N LEU A 137 -15.61 -11.67 -6.32
CA LEU A 137 -15.85 -10.67 -7.36
C LEU A 137 -17.05 -9.81 -6.96
N SER A 138 -16.77 -8.61 -6.44
CA SER A 138 -17.77 -7.57 -6.14
C SER A 138 -17.91 -6.53 -7.25
N ARG A 139 -16.97 -6.53 -8.21
CA ARG A 139 -16.88 -5.61 -9.36
C ARG A 139 -15.93 -6.21 -10.41
N ALA A 140 -15.86 -5.63 -11.60
CA ALA A 140 -14.90 -6.02 -12.62
C ALA A 140 -13.45 -5.89 -12.10
N ILE A 141 -12.56 -6.82 -12.46
CA ILE A 141 -11.14 -6.72 -12.13
C ILE A 141 -10.53 -5.72 -13.13
N PRO A 142 -9.92 -4.61 -12.66
CA PRO A 142 -9.27 -3.67 -13.56
C PRO A 142 -7.97 -4.27 -14.12
N ASP A 143 -7.51 -3.76 -15.27
CA ASP A 143 -6.15 -4.03 -15.71
C ASP A 143 -5.16 -3.38 -14.72
N ALA A 144 -4.38 -4.21 -14.04
CA ALA A 144 -3.53 -3.77 -12.94
C ALA A 144 -2.21 -4.55 -12.91
N LYS A 145 -1.11 -3.80 -12.83
CA LYS A 145 0.26 -4.36 -12.76
C LYS A 145 0.71 -4.69 -11.33
N SER A 146 -0.11 -4.35 -10.34
CA SER A 146 0.15 -4.65 -8.94
C SER A 146 -1.14 -4.69 -8.13
N TYR A 147 -1.07 -5.38 -6.99
CA TYR A 147 -2.14 -5.39 -6.01
C TYR A 147 -1.57 -5.31 -4.59
N ARG A 148 -2.39 -4.85 -3.66
CA ARG A 148 -2.09 -4.83 -2.22
C ARG A 148 -3.03 -5.77 -1.49
N ILE A 149 -2.47 -6.56 -0.58
CA ILE A 149 -3.21 -7.37 0.38
C ILE A 149 -3.16 -6.66 1.73
N THR A 150 -4.29 -6.54 2.40
CA THR A 150 -4.41 -5.90 3.72
C THR A 150 -5.31 -6.72 4.63
N ARG A 151 -5.06 -6.66 5.93
CA ARG A 151 -5.92 -7.21 6.97
C ARG A 151 -6.48 -6.06 7.79
N ASP A 152 -7.79 -6.02 8.01
CA ASP A 152 -8.39 -5.04 8.90
C ASP A 152 -8.32 -5.48 10.37
N ARG A 153 -8.72 -4.58 11.29
CA ARG A 153 -8.72 -4.85 12.74
C ARG A 153 -9.67 -5.97 13.16
N MET A 154 -10.65 -6.33 12.32
CA MET A 154 -11.55 -7.46 12.57
C MET A 154 -10.98 -8.78 12.02
N GLY A 155 -9.70 -8.80 11.63
CA GLY A 155 -9.00 -9.97 11.12
C GLY A 155 -9.30 -10.28 9.65
N ARG A 156 -9.97 -9.38 8.94
CA ARG A 156 -10.52 -9.66 7.62
C ARG A 156 -9.57 -9.25 6.51
N TRP A 157 -9.37 -10.14 5.54
CA TRP A 157 -8.42 -9.92 4.45
C TRP A 157 -9.05 -9.29 3.20
N TYR A 158 -8.31 -8.38 2.58
CA TYR A 158 -8.75 -7.67 1.39
C TYR A 158 -7.64 -7.55 0.36
N LEU A 159 -8.05 -7.60 -0.90
CA LEU A 159 -7.23 -7.39 -2.08
C LEU A 159 -7.62 -6.08 -2.73
N ALA A 160 -6.65 -5.22 -3.06
CA ALA A 160 -6.89 -3.97 -3.78
C ALA A 160 -5.95 -3.83 -4.96
N PHE A 161 -6.50 -3.70 -6.17
CA PHE A 161 -5.71 -3.51 -7.39
C PHE A 161 -5.29 -2.04 -7.53
N ALA A 162 -4.03 -1.84 -7.92
CA ALA A 162 -3.54 -0.53 -8.32
C ALA A 162 -3.80 -0.35 -9.82
N ALA A 163 -4.91 0.30 -10.12
CA ALA A 163 -5.30 0.69 -11.47
C ALA A 163 -5.46 2.22 -11.50
N ILE A 164 -4.96 2.83 -12.55
CA ILE A 164 -5.17 4.25 -12.83
C ILE A 164 -6.54 4.32 -13.52
N PRO A 165 -7.53 5.03 -12.96
CA PRO A 165 -8.81 5.20 -13.63
C PRO A 165 -8.61 6.04 -14.90
N GLU A 166 -9.46 5.82 -15.89
CA GLU A 166 -9.52 6.72 -17.05
C GLU A 166 -9.79 8.16 -16.60
N PRO A 167 -9.16 9.16 -17.24
CA PRO A 167 -9.47 10.56 -17.00
C PRO A 167 -10.97 10.80 -17.18
N ILE A 168 -11.57 11.51 -16.23
CA ILE A 168 -12.94 12.00 -16.40
C ILE A 168 -12.84 13.24 -17.30
N PRO A 169 -13.50 13.27 -18.47
CA PRO A 169 -13.46 14.43 -19.34
C PRO A 169 -14.03 15.64 -18.62
N ALA A 170 -13.48 16.82 -18.91
CA ALA A 170 -14.05 18.06 -18.41
C ALA A 170 -15.50 18.21 -18.93
N PRO A 171 -16.39 18.92 -18.20
CA PRO A 171 -17.78 19.13 -18.60
C PRO A 171 -17.97 19.82 -19.97
N GLY A 172 -16.90 20.37 -20.56
CA GLY A 172 -16.92 20.96 -21.90
C GLY A 172 -17.55 22.36 -21.97
N THR A 173 -17.84 22.99 -20.83
CA THR A 173 -18.49 24.32 -20.78
C THR A 173 -17.57 25.46 -21.21
N GLY A 174 -16.25 25.24 -21.22
CA GLY A 174 -15.26 26.29 -21.48
C GLY A 174 -15.11 27.31 -20.35
N GLU A 175 -15.90 27.15 -19.28
CA GLU A 175 -15.88 28.02 -18.12
C GLU A 175 -14.65 27.74 -17.24
N VAL A 176 -14.06 28.81 -16.73
CA VAL A 176 -12.96 28.74 -15.76
C VAL A 176 -13.44 29.39 -14.48
N VAL A 177 -13.40 28.63 -13.39
CA VAL A 177 -13.70 29.12 -12.05
C VAL A 177 -12.47 28.94 -11.16
N GLY A 178 -12.06 30.02 -10.50
CA GLY A 178 -11.11 29.95 -9.40
C GLY A 178 -11.81 29.41 -8.15
N VAL A 179 -11.13 28.53 -7.41
CA VAL A 179 -11.65 27.97 -6.15
C VAL A 179 -10.75 28.45 -5.02
N ASP A 180 -11.31 29.19 -4.07
CA ASP A 180 -10.67 29.54 -2.81
C ASP A 180 -11.26 28.71 -1.67
N ARG A 181 -10.40 28.09 -0.85
CA ARG A 181 -10.83 27.20 0.22
C ARG A 181 -10.73 27.93 1.56
N GLY A 182 -11.88 28.15 2.20
CA GLY A 182 -11.96 28.84 3.49
C GLY A 182 -12.33 27.95 4.67
N VAL A 183 -12.35 28.56 5.86
CA VAL A 183 -12.81 27.95 7.12
C VAL A 183 -14.31 28.17 7.32
N THR A 184 -14.80 29.40 7.13
CA THR A 184 -16.22 29.76 7.27
C THR A 184 -17.05 29.28 6.08
N VAL A 185 -16.52 29.46 4.86
CA VAL A 185 -17.10 28.93 3.62
C VAL A 185 -16.11 27.90 3.10
N SER A 186 -16.58 26.67 2.84
CA SER A 186 -15.70 25.56 2.49
C SER A 186 -15.02 25.78 1.13
N ALA A 187 -15.74 26.31 0.16
CA ALA A 187 -15.19 26.75 -1.11
C ALA A 187 -15.94 27.97 -1.64
N ALA A 188 -15.23 29.07 -1.88
CA ALA A 188 -15.74 30.23 -2.61
C ALA A 188 -15.27 30.15 -4.06
N LEU A 189 -16.20 30.31 -5.00
CA LEU A 189 -15.93 30.27 -6.43
C LEU A 189 -15.79 31.69 -6.98
N SER A 190 -14.94 31.90 -7.97
CA SER A 190 -14.75 33.22 -8.61
C SER A 190 -15.99 33.73 -9.37
N ASN A 191 -17.00 32.87 -9.58
CA ASN A 191 -18.32 33.25 -10.12
C ASN A 191 -19.28 33.78 -9.03
N GLY A 192 -18.83 33.89 -7.77
CA GLY A 192 -19.61 34.39 -6.63
C GLY A 192 -20.35 33.31 -5.84
N GLU A 193 -20.30 32.05 -6.28
CA GLU A 193 -20.96 30.94 -5.58
C GLU A 193 -20.19 30.55 -4.31
N LEU A 194 -20.92 30.32 -3.21
CA LEU A 194 -20.37 29.93 -1.91
C LEU A 194 -20.84 28.52 -1.57
N LEU A 195 -19.93 27.55 -1.64
CA LEU A 195 -20.19 26.15 -1.34
C LEU A 195 -19.79 25.85 0.11
N THR A 196 -20.76 25.36 0.89
CA THR A 196 -20.55 24.98 2.28
C THR A 196 -20.66 23.47 2.41
N CYS A 197 -19.59 22.81 2.87
CA CYS A 197 -19.70 21.39 3.23
C CYS A 197 -20.68 21.26 4.40
N PRO A 198 -21.55 20.23 4.40
CA PRO A 198 -22.40 19.95 5.53
C PRO A 198 -21.55 19.82 6.81
N GLY A 199 -22.02 20.41 7.90
CA GLY A 199 -21.44 20.16 9.22
C GLY A 199 -21.67 18.70 9.63
N LEU A 200 -20.84 18.21 10.55
CA LEU A 200 -21.13 16.94 11.23
C LEU A 200 -22.47 17.08 11.95
N SER A 201 -23.38 16.15 11.70
CA SER A 201 -24.61 16.08 12.47
C SER A 201 -24.34 15.58 13.89
N ASP A 202 -25.22 15.84 14.85
CA ASP A 202 -25.10 15.33 16.23
C ASP A 202 -25.03 13.78 16.33
N ARG A 203 -25.23 13.07 15.20
CA ARG A 203 -25.23 11.61 15.10
C ARG A 203 -23.94 11.03 14.48
N GLU A 204 -23.01 11.88 14.05
CA GLU A 204 -21.73 11.51 13.42
C GLU A 204 -20.54 11.82 14.32
#